data_AF-H9UM41-F1
#
_entry.id   AF-H9UM41-F1
#
_cell.length_a   1.000
_cell.length_b   1.000
_cell.length_c   1.000
_cell.angle_alpha   90.00
_cell.angle_beta   90.00
_cell.angle_gamma   90.00
#
_symmetry.space_group_name_H-M   'P 1'
#
loop_
_entity.id
_entity.type
_entity.pdbx_description
1 polymer ?
#
loop_
_entity_poly.entity_id
_entity_poly.type
_entity_poly.pdbx_seq_one_letter_code
_entity_poly.pdbx_strand_id
1 'polypeptide(L)'
;MARPRGKRRGRRGGRKRLEQRINPEFITMPDPVPEREYSECPISHEPIDDIYAAVDDPDTGRPARFEAVLEKLARRENISENERIIYIGSGTFAVAEDNPKGGFPIIKRRIEFEESHHRTEWRKELSPGISRDYPPQPEPIHDLYSPEEMREWEYHAPTLLAQNMNSTNEGRRK
;
A
#
# COMPACT_ATOMS: atom_id res chain seq x y z
N MET A 1 -22.61 33.58 -52.24
CA MET A 1 -21.29 32.95 -52.46
C MET A 1 -20.87 32.24 -51.18
N ALA A 2 -20.89 30.90 -51.16
CA ALA A 2 -20.57 30.08 -49.98
C ALA A 2 -19.12 29.58 -50.05
N ARG A 3 -18.33 29.79 -49.00
CA ARG A 3 -16.94 29.28 -48.89
C ARG A 3 -16.96 27.79 -48.47
N PRO A 4 -16.16 26.90 -49.07
CA PRO A 4 -16.15 25.50 -48.68
C PRO A 4 -15.43 25.30 -47.35
N ARG A 5 -16.02 24.47 -46.48
CA ARG A 5 -15.45 24.01 -45.21
C ARG A 5 -14.23 23.13 -45.48
N GLY A 6 -13.03 23.63 -45.17
CA GLY A 6 -11.80 22.85 -45.20
C GLY A 6 -11.85 21.69 -44.21
N LYS A 7 -11.80 20.45 -44.72
CA LYS A 7 -11.56 19.23 -43.93
C LYS A 7 -10.17 19.32 -43.29
N ARG A 8 -10.09 19.76 -42.03
CA ARG A 8 -8.92 19.51 -41.17
C ARG A 8 -8.81 18.02 -40.92
N ARG A 9 -8.03 17.31 -41.75
CA ARG A 9 -7.57 15.94 -41.45
C ARG A 9 -6.67 16.04 -40.22
N GLY A 10 -7.21 15.66 -39.07
CA GLY A 10 -6.42 15.48 -37.85
C GLY A 10 -5.36 14.41 -38.10
N ARG A 11 -4.11 14.82 -38.24
CA ARG A 11 -2.95 13.94 -38.05
C ARG A 11 -2.92 13.55 -36.57
N ARG A 12 -3.66 12.52 -36.18
CA ARG A 12 -3.32 11.73 -34.99
C ARG A 12 -2.08 10.93 -35.36
N GLY A 13 -0.91 11.58 -35.25
CA GLY A 13 0.36 10.88 -35.28
C GLY A 13 0.36 9.90 -34.12
N GLY A 14 0.29 8.60 -34.42
CA GLY A 14 0.54 7.58 -33.42
C GLY A 14 1.92 7.86 -32.83
N ARG A 15 1.98 8.15 -31.53
CA ARG A 15 3.24 8.09 -30.80
C ARG A 15 3.72 6.66 -30.96
N LYS A 16 4.67 6.42 -31.87
CA LYS A 16 5.43 5.18 -31.88
C LYS A 16 5.98 5.06 -30.47
N ARG A 17 5.48 4.06 -29.73
CA ARG A 17 6.04 3.67 -28.44
C ARG A 17 7.51 3.43 -28.73
N LEU A 18 8.36 4.38 -28.32
CA LEU A 18 9.80 4.15 -28.37
C LEU A 18 9.98 2.87 -27.56
N GLU A 19 10.44 1.79 -28.18
CA GLU A 19 10.98 0.66 -27.44
C GLU A 19 12.07 1.26 -26.57
N GLN A 20 11.73 1.45 -25.29
CA GLN A 20 12.67 1.92 -24.31
C GLN A 20 13.71 0.82 -24.24
N ARG A 21 14.90 1.11 -24.78
CA ARG A 21 16.05 0.23 -24.66
C ARG A 21 16.35 0.21 -23.17
N ILE A 22 15.90 -0.84 -22.49
CA ILE A 22 16.23 -1.08 -21.09
C ILE A 22 17.76 -1.12 -21.06
N ASN A 23 18.38 -0.08 -20.49
CA ASN A 23 19.82 -0.11 -20.29
C ASN A 23 20.07 -0.92 -19.02
N PRO A 24 20.74 -2.09 -19.11
CA PRO A 24 21.01 -2.93 -17.95
C PRO A 24 21.82 -2.21 -16.86
N GLU A 25 22.56 -1.15 -17.19
CA GLU A 25 23.28 -0.33 -16.21
C GLU A 25 22.36 0.48 -15.28
N PHE A 26 21.10 0.72 -15.67
CA PHE A 26 20.11 1.45 -14.86
C PHE A 26 19.06 0.53 -14.22
N ILE A 27 19.20 -0.80 -14.40
CA ILE A 27 18.47 -1.80 -13.63
C ILE A 27 19.21 -1.99 -12.31
N THR A 28 18.97 -1.08 -11.37
CA THR A 28 19.54 -1.20 -10.03
C THR A 28 18.42 -1.56 -9.05
N MET A 29 18.64 -2.66 -8.32
CA MET A 29 17.99 -2.83 -7.02
C MET A 29 18.51 -1.73 -6.12
N PRO A 30 17.67 -1.07 -5.33
CA PRO A 30 18.20 -0.25 -4.26
C PRO A 30 19.04 -1.13 -3.32
N ASP A 31 20.09 -0.54 -2.75
CA ASP A 31 20.85 -1.19 -1.69
C ASP A 31 19.89 -1.60 -0.56
N PRO A 32 20.15 -2.74 0.11
CA PRO A 32 19.33 -3.16 1.24
C PRO A 32 19.26 -2.03 2.26
N VAL A 33 18.08 -1.82 2.82
CA VAL A 33 17.86 -0.80 3.86
C VAL A 33 18.87 -1.07 4.98
N PRO A 34 19.72 -0.09 5.34
CA PRO A 34 20.71 -0.29 6.39
C PRO A 34 20.02 -0.58 7.72
N GLU A 35 20.45 -1.63 8.43
CA GLU A 35 20.01 -1.87 9.80
C GLU A 35 20.49 -0.71 10.69
N ARG A 36 19.53 0.03 11.26
CA ARG A 36 19.79 1.13 12.20
C ARG A 36 19.00 0.92 13.47
N GLU A 37 19.63 1.28 14.58
CA GLU A 37 18.93 1.51 15.84
C GLU A 37 18.27 2.88 15.78
N TYR A 38 16.94 2.91 15.81
CA TYR A 38 16.18 4.15 15.92
C TYR A 38 16.09 4.58 17.38
N SER A 39 16.16 5.89 17.62
CA SER A 39 15.93 6.44 18.95
C SER A 39 14.52 6.14 19.45
N GLU A 40 14.33 6.13 20.77
CA GLU A 40 13.03 6.03 21.42
C GLU A 40 12.02 7.06 20.86
N CYS A 41 10.74 6.67 20.90
CA CYS A 41 9.64 7.49 20.42
C CYS A 41 9.60 8.85 21.16
N PRO A 42 9.51 9.98 20.46
CA PRO A 42 9.48 11.31 21.08
C PRO A 42 8.22 11.59 21.92
N ILE A 43 7.15 10.81 21.72
CA ILE A 43 5.85 11.00 22.38
C ILE A 43 5.70 10.08 23.60
N SER A 44 6.04 8.80 23.44
CA SER A 44 5.84 7.77 24.48
C SER A 44 7.12 7.43 25.25
N HIS A 45 8.30 7.80 24.73
CA HIS A 45 9.61 7.38 25.24
C HIS A 45 9.83 5.85 25.26
N GLU A 46 9.00 5.12 24.52
CA GLU A 46 9.14 3.68 24.32
C GLU A 46 9.91 3.38 23.02
N PRO A 47 10.60 2.23 22.92
CA PRO A 47 11.25 1.80 21.69
C PRO A 47 10.24 1.64 20.55
N ILE A 48 10.69 1.84 19.31
CA ILE A 48 9.84 1.71 18.12
C ILE A 48 9.85 0.24 17.67
N ASP A 49 8.73 -0.45 17.83
CA ASP A 49 8.60 -1.88 17.47
C ASP A 49 8.61 -2.11 15.95
N ASP A 50 7.92 -1.26 15.20
CA ASP A 50 7.83 -1.31 13.75
C ASP A 50 8.10 0.07 13.15
N ILE A 51 9.29 0.24 12.58
CA ILE A 51 9.69 1.48 11.92
C ILE A 51 8.90 1.75 10.63
N TYR A 52 8.38 0.72 9.96
CA TYR A 52 7.61 0.89 8.73
C TYR A 52 6.21 1.47 9.02
N ALA A 53 5.66 1.18 10.20
CA ALA A 53 4.42 1.77 10.69
C ALA A 53 4.62 3.13 11.37
N ALA A 54 5.87 3.52 11.66
CA ALA A 54 6.17 4.76 12.38
C ALA A 54 5.76 6.01 11.58
N VAL A 55 5.38 7.03 12.33
CA VAL A 55 4.90 8.32 11.84
C VAL A 55 5.92 9.40 12.18
N ASP A 56 6.21 10.29 11.25
CA ASP A 56 7.07 11.45 11.45
C ASP A 56 6.41 12.42 12.43
N ASP A 57 7.08 12.66 13.56
CA ASP A 57 6.61 13.63 14.52
C ASP A 57 6.97 15.05 14.04
N PRO A 58 5.99 15.94 13.79
CA PRO A 58 6.25 17.27 13.23
C PRO A 58 7.06 18.17 14.17
N ASP A 59 7.03 17.89 15.48
CA ASP A 59 7.75 18.68 16.49
C ASP A 59 9.25 18.36 16.51
N THR A 60 9.62 17.09 16.30
CA THR A 60 11.01 16.62 16.44
C THR A 60 11.65 16.11 15.14
N GLY A 61 10.87 15.85 14.09
CA GLY A 61 11.33 15.24 12.84
C GLY A 61 11.87 13.81 13.02
N ARG A 62 11.45 13.14 14.10
CA ARG A 62 11.87 11.77 14.45
C ARG A 62 10.70 10.81 14.29
N PRO A 63 10.99 9.51 14.03
CA PRO A 63 9.94 8.51 13.98
C PRO A 63 9.26 8.39 15.35
N ALA A 64 7.94 8.38 15.35
CA ALA A 64 7.09 8.14 16.51
C ALA A 64 6.23 6.90 16.27
N ARG A 65 5.92 6.18 17.35
CA ARG A 65 5.00 5.04 17.29
C ARG A 65 3.62 5.50 16.87
N PHE A 66 3.00 4.69 16.03
CA PHE A 66 1.67 4.96 15.50
C PHE A 66 0.62 5.09 16.62
N GLU A 67 0.70 4.21 17.63
CA GLU A 67 -0.17 4.19 18.80
C GLU A 67 -0.01 5.46 19.64
N ALA A 68 1.22 5.92 19.84
CA ALA A 68 1.50 7.14 20.60
C ALA A 68 0.94 8.38 19.90
N VAL A 69 0.97 8.41 18.56
CA VAL A 69 0.32 9.47 17.76
C VAL A 69 -1.20 9.40 17.91
N LEU A 70 -1.80 8.21 17.83
CA LEU A 70 -3.24 8.04 18.05
C LEU A 70 -3.68 8.54 19.43
N GLU A 71 -2.94 8.21 20.49
CA GLU A 71 -3.23 8.71 21.83
C GLU A 71 -3.05 10.22 21.96
N LYS A 72 -1.96 10.78 21.41
CA LYS A 72 -1.71 12.23 21.39
C LYS A 72 -2.88 12.96 20.71
N LEU A 73 -3.34 12.44 19.58
CA LEU A 73 -4.48 12.98 18.85
C LEU A 73 -5.80 12.80 19.61
N ALA A 74 -6.03 11.65 20.25
CA ALA A 74 -7.23 11.40 21.02
C ALA A 74 -7.34 12.25 22.29
N ARG A 75 -6.21 12.65 22.89
CA ARG A 75 -6.18 13.58 24.03
C ARG A 75 -6.35 15.03 23.60
N ARG A 76 -5.79 15.40 22.45
CA ARG A 76 -5.89 16.76 21.88
C ARG A 76 -7.28 17.05 21.35
N GLU A 77 -7.86 16.08 20.65
CA GLU A 77 -9.17 16.18 20.05
C GLU A 77 -10.21 15.64 21.03
N ASN A 78 -11.18 16.45 21.41
CA ASN A 78 -12.25 15.99 22.30
C ASN A 78 -13.24 15.11 21.51
N ILE A 79 -12.96 13.80 21.45
CA ILE A 79 -13.77 12.81 20.72
C ILE A 79 -15.08 12.55 21.47
N SER A 80 -16.22 12.60 20.76
CA SER A 80 -17.52 12.19 21.30
C SER A 80 -17.66 10.66 21.40
N GLU A 81 -18.60 10.14 22.19
CA GLU A 81 -18.80 8.68 22.39
C GLU A 81 -19.03 7.89 21.09
N ASN A 82 -19.58 8.53 20.06
CA ASN A 82 -19.86 7.91 18.75
C ASN A 82 -18.75 8.16 17.70
N GLU A 83 -17.69 8.86 18.08
CA GLU A 83 -16.60 9.23 17.19
C GLU A 83 -15.36 8.39 17.49
N ARG A 84 -14.53 8.16 16.48
CA ARG A 84 -13.22 7.53 16.61
C ARG A 84 -12.21 8.17 15.68
N ILE A 85 -10.93 8.10 16.05
CA ILE A 85 -9.84 8.49 15.17
C ILE A 85 -9.48 7.31 14.27
N ILE A 86 -9.43 7.56 12.97
CA ILE A 86 -9.00 6.61 11.95
C ILE A 86 -7.83 7.19 11.16
N TYR A 87 -6.92 6.33 10.74
CA TYR A 87 -5.88 6.71 9.79
C TYR A 87 -6.42 6.60 8.35
N ILE A 88 -6.27 7.67 7.57
CA ILE A 88 -6.78 7.72 6.19
C ILE A 88 -5.66 7.70 5.15
N GLY A 89 -4.40 7.56 5.58
CA GLY A 89 -3.22 7.47 4.72
C GLY A 89 -2.41 8.78 4.65
N SER A 90 -1.19 8.67 4.12
CA SER A 90 -0.28 9.79 3.87
C SER A 90 -0.08 10.70 5.09
N GLY A 91 0.08 10.13 6.28
CA GLY A 91 0.28 10.93 7.50
C GLY A 91 -0.95 11.71 7.98
N THR A 92 -2.12 11.41 7.42
CA THR A 92 -3.38 12.08 7.76
C THR A 92 -4.29 11.16 8.55
N PHE A 93 -4.81 11.68 9.65
CA PHE A 93 -5.82 11.06 10.50
C PHE A 93 -7.17 11.75 10.30
N ALA A 94 -8.24 11.11 10.73
CA ALA A 94 -9.57 11.68 10.67
C ALA A 94 -10.39 11.29 11.89
N VAL A 95 -11.22 12.22 12.36
CA VAL A 95 -12.33 11.91 13.26
C VAL A 95 -13.48 11.44 12.38
N ALA A 96 -13.95 10.23 12.62
CA ALA A 96 -15.02 9.62 11.87
C ALA A 96 -16.06 8.99 12.79
N GLU A 97 -17.30 8.95 12.31
CA GLU A 97 -18.38 8.21 12.93
C GLU A 97 -18.71 6.98 12.11
N ASP A 98 -19.22 5.95 12.77
CA ASP A 98 -19.73 4.77 12.08
C ASP A 98 -20.99 5.11 11.31
N ASN A 99 -21.07 4.59 10.07
CA ASN A 99 -22.23 4.81 9.23
C ASN A 99 -23.40 3.95 9.73
N PRO A 100 -24.54 4.53 10.14
CA PRO A 100 -25.68 3.78 10.65
C PRO A 100 -26.30 2.83 9.61
N LYS A 101 -26.03 3.05 8.32
CA LYS A 101 -26.48 2.18 7.21
C LYS A 101 -25.48 1.08 6.87
N GLY A 102 -24.37 0.98 7.61
CA GLY A 102 -23.24 0.13 7.27
C GLY A 102 -22.40 0.72 6.13
N GLY A 103 -21.18 0.18 5.95
CA GLY A 103 -20.22 0.62 4.94
C GLY A 103 -19.09 1.49 5.50
N PHE A 104 -18.56 2.39 4.68
CA PHE A 104 -17.43 3.24 5.06
C PHE A 104 -17.81 4.25 6.15
N PRO A 105 -16.91 4.54 7.10
CA PRO A 105 -17.14 5.52 8.14
C PRO A 105 -17.27 6.93 7.55
N ILE A 106 -18.08 7.77 8.19
CA ILE A 106 -18.33 9.14 7.77
C ILE A 106 -17.24 10.04 8.37
N ILE A 107 -16.37 10.57 7.51
CA ILE A 107 -15.30 11.48 7.92
C ILE A 107 -15.90 12.85 8.28
N LYS A 108 -15.81 13.24 9.55
CA LYS A 108 -16.24 14.56 10.02
C LYS A 108 -15.13 15.61 9.90
N ARG A 109 -13.92 15.23 10.29
CA ARG A 109 -12.76 16.13 10.32
C ARG A 109 -11.50 15.37 9.93
N ARG A 110 -10.63 16.03 9.17
CA ARG A 110 -9.28 15.55 8.86
C ARG A 110 -8.25 16.27 9.71
N ILE A 111 -7.22 15.55 10.10
CA ILE A 111 -6.12 16.00 10.93
C ILE A 111 -4.85 15.60 10.19
N GLU A 112 -4.21 16.55 9.54
CA GLU A 112 -2.88 16.36 8.95
C GLU A 112 -1.87 16.36 10.10
N PHE A 113 -1.22 15.21 10.33
CA PHE A 113 -0.21 15.06 11.38
C PHE A 113 1.19 15.16 10.80
N GLU A 114 1.42 14.55 9.64
CA GLU A 114 2.66 14.70 8.88
C GLU A 114 2.47 15.67 7.72
N GLU A 115 3.51 16.42 7.38
CA GLU A 115 3.49 17.27 6.21
C GLU A 115 3.60 16.42 4.94
N SER A 116 2.53 16.40 4.15
CA SER A 116 2.42 15.58 2.94
C SER A 116 3.54 15.79 1.89
N HIS A 117 4.16 16.97 1.88
CA HIS A 117 5.17 17.36 0.89
C HIS A 117 6.61 17.17 1.37
N HIS A 118 6.81 16.92 2.66
CA HIS A 118 8.14 16.77 3.24
C HIS A 118 8.31 15.35 3.78
N ARG A 119 9.15 14.56 3.11
CA ARG A 119 9.60 13.27 3.63
C ARG A 119 10.92 13.45 4.35
N THR A 120 10.97 13.06 5.61
CA THR A 120 12.18 13.00 6.42
C THR A 120 13.17 12.00 5.86
N GLU A 121 14.46 12.23 6.11
CA GLU A 121 15.54 11.37 5.60
C GLU A 121 15.40 9.91 6.05
N TRP A 122 15.05 9.68 7.32
CA TRP A 122 14.86 8.32 7.86
C TRP A 122 13.82 7.51 7.08
N ARG A 123 12.77 8.17 6.54
CA ARG A 123 11.73 7.50 5.76
C ARG A 123 12.13 7.29 4.30
N LYS A 124 12.96 8.19 3.74
CA LYS A 124 13.52 8.01 2.39
C LYS A 124 14.45 6.80 2.34
N GLU A 125 15.23 6.58 3.40
CA GLU A 125 16.13 5.43 3.54
C GLU A 125 15.36 4.09 3.55
N LEU A 126 14.15 4.04 4.13
CA LEU A 126 13.33 2.82 4.20
C LEU A 126 12.71 2.41 2.85
N SER A 127 12.52 3.37 1.94
CA SER A 127 11.89 3.14 0.65
C SER A 127 12.62 3.91 -0.46
N PRO A 128 13.83 3.47 -0.82
CA PRO A 128 14.67 4.11 -1.84
C PRO A 128 14.07 4.10 -3.25
N GLY A 129 12.94 3.42 -3.43
CA GLY A 129 12.24 3.29 -4.71
C GLY A 129 12.82 2.17 -5.58
N ILE A 130 12.03 1.70 -6.53
CA ILE A 130 12.47 0.73 -7.52
C ILE A 130 12.63 1.45 -8.87
N SER A 131 13.67 1.09 -9.63
CA SER A 131 13.84 1.62 -10.98
C SER A 131 12.60 1.30 -11.82
N ARG A 132 12.11 2.26 -12.61
CA ARG A 132 10.97 2.04 -13.52
C ARG A 132 11.23 0.88 -14.49
N ASP A 133 12.50 0.68 -14.82
CA ASP A 133 12.94 -0.32 -15.78
C ASP A 133 13.37 -1.63 -15.07
N TYR A 134 12.99 -1.81 -13.79
CA TYR A 134 13.23 -3.04 -13.02
C TYR A 134 12.39 -4.21 -13.56
N PRO A 135 13.01 -5.30 -14.04
CA PRO A 135 12.30 -6.54 -14.31
C PRO A 135 11.99 -7.24 -12.98
N PRO A 136 10.73 -7.63 -12.70
CA PRO A 136 10.38 -8.30 -11.45
C PRO A 136 11.18 -9.60 -11.30
N GLN A 137 11.77 -9.80 -10.11
CA GLN A 137 12.31 -11.09 -9.67
C GLN A 137 11.47 -11.62 -8.49
N PRO A 138 11.04 -12.90 -8.50
CA PRO A 138 11.29 -13.89 -9.53
C PRO A 138 10.58 -13.56 -10.86
N GLU A 139 11.02 -14.18 -11.96
CA GLU A 139 10.32 -14.08 -13.24
C GLU A 139 8.82 -14.37 -13.04
N PRO A 140 7.92 -13.77 -13.85
CA PRO A 140 6.51 -14.01 -13.72
C PRO A 140 6.24 -15.51 -13.60
N ILE A 141 5.39 -15.91 -12.65
CA ILE A 141 5.12 -17.33 -12.38
C ILE A 141 4.84 -18.13 -13.66
N HIS A 142 4.19 -17.53 -14.66
CA HIS A 142 3.87 -18.19 -15.92
C HIS A 142 5.08 -18.44 -16.84
N ASP A 143 6.20 -17.79 -16.62
CA ASP A 143 7.45 -18.01 -17.35
C ASP A 143 8.36 -19.05 -16.65
N LEU A 144 8.15 -19.27 -15.34
CA LEU A 144 8.92 -20.23 -14.54
C LEU A 144 8.48 -21.69 -14.73
N TYR A 145 7.26 -21.92 -15.21
CA TYR A 145 6.71 -23.26 -15.43
C TYR A 145 6.39 -23.47 -16.90
N SER A 146 6.78 -24.63 -17.43
CA SER A 146 6.34 -25.03 -18.75
C SER A 146 4.81 -25.23 -18.77
N PRO A 147 4.15 -25.07 -19.94
CA PRO A 147 2.73 -25.39 -20.07
C PRO A 147 2.39 -26.84 -19.65
N GLU A 148 3.36 -27.75 -19.70
CA GLU A 148 3.21 -29.14 -19.26
C GLU A 148 3.21 -29.25 -17.73
N GLU A 149 4.12 -28.56 -17.04
CA GLU A 149 4.15 -28.47 -15.56
C GLU A 149 2.92 -27.75 -15.00
N MET A 150 2.45 -26.68 -15.66
CA MET A 150 1.21 -26.01 -15.26
C MET A 150 -0.01 -26.93 -15.40
N ARG A 151 -0.04 -27.77 -16.44
CA ARG A 151 -1.11 -28.75 -16.69
C ARG A 151 -1.07 -29.91 -15.69
N GLU A 152 0.12 -30.29 -15.24
CA GLU A 152 0.33 -31.28 -14.19
C GLU A 152 -0.19 -30.77 -12.83
N TRP A 153 0.01 -29.48 -12.53
CA TRP A 153 -0.56 -28.81 -11.36
C TRP A 153 -2.09 -28.65 -11.44
N GLU A 154 -2.64 -28.40 -12.64
CA GLU A 154 -4.08 -28.37 -12.88
C GLU A 154 -4.75 -29.74 -12.63
N TYR A 155 -4.02 -30.83 -12.91
CA TYR A 155 -4.45 -32.21 -12.64
C TYR A 155 -4.30 -32.61 -11.16
N HIS A 156 -3.38 -31.98 -10.44
CA HIS A 156 -3.22 -32.07 -8.99
C HIS A 156 -3.94 -30.95 -8.23
N ALA A 157 -5.06 -30.46 -8.73
CA ALA A 157 -6.14 -29.95 -7.88
C ALA A 157 -7.07 -31.13 -7.49
N PRO A 158 -6.64 -32.15 -6.71
CA PRO A 158 -7.60 -33.10 -6.21
C PRO A 158 -8.48 -32.30 -5.25
N THR A 159 -9.77 -32.20 -5.57
CA THR A 159 -10.86 -32.70 -4.71
C THR A 159 -10.74 -32.48 -3.17
N LEU A 160 -10.03 -31.47 -2.69
CA LEU A 160 -9.99 -31.09 -1.26
C LEU A 160 -11.33 -30.47 -0.83
N LEU A 161 -12.14 -29.98 -1.78
CA LEU A 161 -13.55 -29.66 -1.53
C LEU A 161 -14.43 -30.90 -1.38
N ALA A 162 -14.08 -32.04 -1.99
CA ALA A 162 -14.91 -33.24 -1.97
C ALA A 162 -14.63 -34.15 -0.75
N GLN A 163 -13.42 -34.13 -0.21
CA GLN A 163 -13.09 -34.96 0.97
C GLN A 163 -13.63 -34.38 2.28
N ASN A 164 -13.84 -33.06 2.38
CA ASN A 164 -14.45 -32.44 3.57
C ASN A 164 -15.98 -32.54 3.61
N MET A 165 -16.65 -33.03 2.56
CA MET A 165 -18.10 -33.23 2.56
C MET A 165 -18.54 -34.64 3.00
N ASN A 166 -17.63 -35.61 3.03
CA ASN A 166 -17.96 -37.00 3.43
C ASN A 166 -17.69 -37.32 4.91
N SER A 167 -16.97 -36.48 5.67
CA SER A 167 -16.72 -36.74 7.10
C SER A 167 -17.82 -36.22 8.05
N THR A 168 -18.82 -35.49 7.55
CA THR A 168 -19.87 -34.89 8.41
C THR A 168 -21.15 -35.73 8.52
N ASN A 169 -21.27 -36.84 7.79
CA ASN A 169 -22.54 -37.60 7.72
C ASN A 169 -22.51 -39.02 8.32
N GLU A 170 -21.45 -39.41 9.03
CA GLU A 170 -21.37 -40.71 9.73
C GLU A 170 -21.70 -40.64 11.23
N GLY A 171 -22.04 -39.45 11.76
CA GLY A 171 -22.36 -39.26 13.18
C GLY A 171 -23.84 -39.13 13.54
N ARG A 172 -24.78 -39.25 12.58
CA ARG A 172 -26.22 -38.98 12.82
C ARG A 172 -27.16 -40.09 12.40
N ARG A 173 -26.76 -41.35 12.64
CA ARG A 173 -27.69 -42.49 12.72
C ARG A 173 -27.21 -43.47 13.77
N LYS A 174 -27.68 -43.29 15.00
CA LYS A 174 -28.24 -44.30 15.90
C LYS A 174 -28.76 -43.61 17.15
#